data_AF-A0A3C2CYN3-F1
#
_entry.id   AF-A0A3C2CYN3-F1
#
_cell.length_a   1.000
_cell.length_b   1.000
_cell.length_c   1.000
_cell.angle_alpha   90.00
_cell.angle_beta   90.00
_cell.angle_gamma   90.00
#
_symmetry.space_group_name_H-M   'P 1'
#
loop_
_entity.id
_entity.type
_entity.pdbx_description
1 polymer ?
#
loop_
_entity_poly.entity_id
_entity_poly.type
_entity_poly.pdbx_seq_one_letter_code
_entity_poly.pdbx_strand_id
1 'polypeptide(L)'
;MEKGKYANLTAKQLQKRKKYASILLVILIAAVVLDGTVLIYNLVIGNGFINTLFVPIAACIVIFIPIYMGKKKIEGELKNREDN
;
A
#
# COMPACT_ATOMS: atom_id res chain seq x y z
N MET A 1 -0.87 14.07 19.62
CA MET A 1 0.29 13.75 18.74
C MET A 1 0.89 12.42 19.20
N GLU A 2 0.59 11.31 18.51
CA GLU A 2 1.13 9.98 18.84
C GLU A 2 2.61 9.85 18.44
N LYS A 3 3.51 10.38 19.29
CA LYS A 3 4.98 10.21 19.21
C LYS A 3 5.45 8.89 19.87
N GLY A 4 4.73 7.79 19.69
CA GLY A 4 5.00 6.54 20.45
C GLY A 4 5.56 5.38 19.65
N LYS A 5 5.09 5.17 18.41
CA LYS A 5 5.28 3.87 17.72
C LYS A 5 6.56 3.75 16.89
N TYR A 6 7.19 4.88 16.56
CA TYR A 6 8.38 4.94 15.69
C TYR A 6 9.56 5.68 16.33
N ALA A 7 9.34 6.36 17.47
CA ALA A 7 10.39 7.03 18.25
C ALA A 7 11.48 6.06 18.74
N ASN A 8 11.10 4.83 19.12
CA ASN A 8 12.02 3.78 19.60
C ASN A 8 12.70 2.95 18.48
N LEU A 9 12.38 3.19 17.21
CA LEU A 9 13.02 2.48 16.11
C LEU A 9 14.29 3.22 15.66
N THR A 10 15.38 2.49 15.48
CA THR A 10 16.63 3.05 14.94
C THR A 10 16.43 3.54 13.50
N ALA A 11 17.18 4.55 13.04
CA ALA A 11 17.09 5.08 11.67
C ALA A 11 17.21 3.97 10.59
N LYS A 12 18.12 3.00 10.78
CA LYS A 12 18.25 1.81 9.90
C LYS A 12 16.97 0.96 9.86
N GLN A 13 16.26 0.80 10.98
CA GLN A 13 15.00 0.05 11.04
C GLN A 13 13.85 0.83 10.39
N LEU A 14 13.80 2.16 10.56
CA LEU A 14 12.84 3.02 9.85
C LEU A 14 13.04 2.94 8.34
N GLN A 15 14.28 3.02 7.87
CA GLN A 15 14.63 2.94 6.45
C GLN A 15 14.27 1.57 5.86
N LYS A 16 14.53 0.49 6.61
CA LYS A 16 14.11 -0.87 6.23
C LYS A 16 12.57 -0.97 6.12
N ARG A 17 11.82 -0.43 7.08
CA ARG A 17 10.35 -0.38 7.04
C ARG A 17 9.80 0.48 5.90
N LYS A 18 10.45 1.61 5.57
CA LYS A 18 10.13 2.43 4.39
C LYS A 18 10.27 1.62 3.10
N LYS A 19 11.36 0.87 2.97
CA LYS A 19 11.62 -0.01 1.81
C LYS A 19 10.58 -1.12 1.70
N TYR A 20 10.26 -1.81 2.79
CA TYR A 20 9.21 -2.84 2.80
C TYR A 20 7.83 -2.27 2.45
N ALA A 21 7.43 -1.13 3.03
CA ALA A 21 6.16 -0.48 2.70
C ALA A 21 6.09 -0.09 1.22
N SER A 22 7.21 0.33 0.62
CA SER A 22 7.26 0.64 -0.81
C SER A 22 7.15 -0.60 -1.69
N ILE A 23 7.79 -1.72 -1.31
CA ILE A 23 7.66 -3.00 -2.02
C ILE A 23 6.22 -3.52 -1.93
N LEU A 24 5.62 -3.47 -0.74
CA LEU A 24 4.22 -3.84 -0.52
C LEU A 24 3.27 -3.04 -1.39
N LEU A 25 3.48 -1.72 -1.50
CA LEU A 25 2.70 -0.85 -2.40
C LEU A 25 2.80 -1.28 -3.86
N VAL A 26 4.01 -1.61 -4.33
CA VAL A 26 4.21 -2.06 -5.73
C VAL A 26 3.50 -3.39 -5.98
N ILE A 27 3.62 -4.35 -5.07
CA ILE A 27 2.91 -5.64 -5.18
C ILE A 27 1.40 -5.43 -5.18
N LEU A 28 0.89 -4.55 -4.32
CA LEU A 28 -0.53 -4.24 -4.24
C LEU A 28 -1.06 -3.62 -5.55
N ILE A 29 -0.31 -2.69 -6.15
CA ILE A 29 -0.66 -2.10 -7.45
C ILE A 29 -0.65 -3.17 -8.55
N ALA A 30 0.36 -4.06 -8.57
CA ALA A 30 0.42 -5.14 -9.54
C ALA A 30 -0.78 -6.08 -9.44
N ALA A 31 -1.20 -6.42 -8.22
CA ALA A 31 -2.40 -7.23 -7.97
C ALA A 31 -3.67 -6.56 -8.51
N VAL A 32 -3.86 -5.25 -8.24
CA VAL A 32 -5.01 -4.49 -8.75
C VAL A 32 -5.03 -4.44 -10.28
N VAL A 33 -3.87 -4.28 -10.93
CA VAL A 33 -3.77 -4.27 -12.39
C VAL A 33 -4.12 -5.64 -12.97
N LEU A 34 -3.65 -6.73 -12.37
CA LEU A 34 -4.00 -8.09 -12.79
C LEU A 34 -5.50 -8.36 -12.62
N ASP A 35 -6.07 -8.08 -11.45
CA ASP A 35 -7.49 -8.27 -11.18
C ASP A 35 -8.36 -7.40 -12.10
N GLY A 36 -7.97 -6.15 -12.33
CA GLY A 36 -8.64 -5.25 -13.27
C GLY A 36 -8.60 -5.75 -14.71
N THR A 37 -7.46 -6.32 -15.14
CA THR A 37 -7.32 -6.90 -16.48
C THR A 37 -8.20 -8.12 -16.66
N VAL A 38 -8.29 -8.98 -15.65
CA VAL A 38 -9.18 -10.15 -15.64
C VAL A 38 -10.65 -9.73 -15.64
N LEU A 39 -11.01 -8.67 -14.90
CA LEU A 39 -12.36 -8.10 -14.92
C LEU A 39 -12.72 -7.58 -16.32
N ILE A 40 -11.84 -6.82 -16.97
CA ILE A 40 -12.06 -6.29 -18.32
C ILE A 40 -12.16 -7.43 -19.33
N TYR A 41 -11.27 -8.43 -19.25
CA TYR A 41 -11.33 -9.61 -20.11
C TYR A 41 -12.67 -10.34 -19.98
N ASN A 42 -13.12 -10.59 -18.73
CA ASN A 42 -14.41 -11.21 -18.48
C ASN A 42 -15.60 -10.32 -18.82
N LEU A 43 -15.46 -9.00 -18.88
CA LEU A 43 -16.52 -8.08 -19.31
C LEU A 43 -16.64 -8.01 -20.83
N VAL A 44 -15.51 -8.04 -21.53
CA VAL A 44 -15.43 -7.85 -22.99
C VAL A 44 -15.62 -9.17 -23.73
N ILE A 45 -15.11 -10.27 -23.19
CA ILE A 45 -15.15 -11.61 -23.82
C ILE A 45 -16.12 -12.55 -23.08
N GLY A 46 -16.35 -12.35 -21.78
CA GLY A 46 -17.30 -13.11 -20.98
C GLY A 46 -18.66 -12.40 -20.87
N ASN A 47 -19.75 -13.15 -20.94
CA ASN A 47 -21.09 -12.60 -20.78
C ASN A 47 -21.43 -12.33 -19.30
N GLY A 48 -20.84 -11.32 -18.67
CA GLY A 48 -21.37 -10.77 -17.41
C GLY A 48 -20.36 -10.19 -16.42
N PHE A 49 -20.79 -9.13 -15.72
CA PHE A 49 -20.04 -8.47 -14.66
C PHE A 49 -19.91 -9.39 -13.43
N ILE A 50 -18.67 -9.74 -13.04
CA ILE A 50 -18.41 -10.64 -11.90
C ILE A 50 -18.22 -9.81 -10.61
N ASN A 51 -19.24 -9.77 -9.75
CA ASN A 51 -19.17 -9.13 -8.42
C ASN A 51 -18.01 -9.66 -7.55
N THR A 52 -17.61 -10.92 -7.76
CA THR A 52 -16.51 -11.57 -7.04
C THR A 52 -15.14 -10.92 -7.29
N LEU A 53 -14.96 -10.21 -8.42
CA LEU A 53 -13.72 -9.49 -8.76
C LEU A 53 -13.75 -8.02 -8.32
N PHE A 54 -14.93 -7.47 -7.98
CA PHE A 54 -15.04 -6.12 -7.44
C PHE A 54 -14.60 -6.04 -5.97
N VAL A 55 -14.88 -7.09 -5.20
CA VAL A 55 -14.48 -7.23 -3.79
C VAL A 55 -12.95 -7.17 -3.58
N PRO A 56 -12.10 -7.91 -4.32
CA PRO A 56 -10.65 -7.84 -4.15
C PRO A 56 -10.09 -6.45 -4.51
N ILE A 57 -10.61 -5.79 -5.56
CA ILE A 57 -10.20 -4.43 -5.92
C ILE A 57 -10.51 -3.45 -4.78
N ALA A 58 -11.72 -3.52 -4.22
CA ALA A 58 -12.11 -2.69 -3.08
C ALA A 58 -11.24 -2.98 -1.84
N ALA A 59 -10.95 -4.25 -1.55
CA ALA A 59 -10.07 -4.65 -0.46
C ALA A 59 -8.64 -4.10 -0.63
N CYS A 60 -8.09 -4.12 -1.85
CA CYS A 60 -6.80 -3.52 -2.15
C CYS A 60 -6.80 -2.01 -1.89
N ILE A 61 -7.85 -1.27 -2.27
CA ILE A 61 -7.96 0.17 -1.99
C ILE A 61 -7.99 0.43 -0.47
N VAL A 62 -8.75 -0.37 0.29
CA VAL A 62 -8.84 -0.24 1.75
C VAL A 62 -7.48 -0.50 2.42
N ILE A 63 -6.68 -1.43 1.90
CA ILE A 63 -5.33 -1.77 2.42
C ILE A 63 -4.28 -0.72 1.98
N PHE A 64 -4.47 -0.09 0.82
CA PHE A 64 -3.54 0.92 0.29
C PHE A 64 -3.40 2.13 1.21
N ILE A 65 -4.52 2.67 1.71
CA ILE A 65 -4.57 3.87 2.55
C ILE A 65 -3.71 3.75 3.83
N PRO A 66 -3.87 2.71 4.68
CA PRO A 66 -3.06 2.57 5.90
C PRO A 66 -1.57 2.32 5.60
N ILE A 67 -1.24 1.60 4.52
CA ILE A 67 0.16 1.41 4.10
C ILE A 67 0.78 2.75 3.67
N TYR A 68 0.05 3.54 2.88
CA TYR A 68 0.50 4.85 2.43
C TYR A 68 0.66 5.84 3.58
N MET A 69 -0.32 5.93 4.49
CA MET A 69 -0.21 6.77 5.70
C MET A 69 0.95 6.34 6.59
N GLY A 70 1.14 5.03 6.79
CA GLY A 70 2.28 4.49 7.54
C GLY A 70 3.62 4.87 6.92
N LYS A 71 3.75 4.77 5.60
CA LYS A 71 4.95 5.20 4.86
C LYS A 71 5.21 6.69 5.03
N LYS A 72 4.17 7.54 4.89
CA LYS A 72 4.29 9.01 5.05
C LYS A 72 4.71 9.41 6.48
N LYS A 73 4.19 8.72 7.49
CA LYS A 73 4.57 8.96 8.90
C LYS A 73 6.03 8.59 9.17
N ILE A 74 6.50 7.46 8.63
CA ILE A 74 7.91 7.04 8.68
C ILE A 74 8.81 8.06 7.98
N GLU A 75 8.40 8.58 6.83
CA GLU A 75 9.16 9.58 6.07
C GLU A 75 9.26 10.92 6.80
N GLY A 76 8.17 11.38 7.43
CA GLY A 76 8.20 12.58 8.28
C GLY A 76 9.11 12.43 9.50
N GLU A 77 9.15 11.25 10.12
CA GLU A 77 10.07 10.98 11.24
C GLU A 77 11.54 10.84 10.81
N LEU A 78 11.81 10.28 9.63
CA LEU A 78 13.17 10.27 9.06
C LEU A 78 13.67 11.69 8.80
N LYS A 79 12.84 12.54 8.17
CA LYS A 79 13.20 13.93 7.88
C LYS A 79 13.48 14.75 9.14
N ASN A 80 12.64 14.59 10.18
CA ASN A 80 12.85 15.24 11.48
C ASN A 80 14.15 14.81 12.21
N ARG A 81 14.76 13.69 11.83
CA ARG A 81 16.05 13.22 12.37
C ARG A 81 17.25 13.57 11.48
N GLU A 82 17.02 13.96 10.22
CA GLU A 82 18.06 14.50 9.33
C GLU A 82 18.22 16.02 9.51
N ASP A 83 17.13 16.73 9.84
CA ASP A 83 17.13 18.18 10.10
C ASP A 83 17.59 18.55 11.54
N ASN A 84 17.87 17.58 12.41
CA ASN A 84 18.32 17.73 13.81
C ASN A 84 19.70 17.09 14.00
#